data_AF-A0A250IF33-F1
#
_entry.id   AF-A0A250IF33-F1
#
_cell.length_a   1.000
_cell.length_b   1.000
_cell.length_c   1.000
_cell.angle_alpha   90.00
_cell.angle_beta   90.00
_cell.angle_gamma   90.00
#
_symmetry.space_group_name_H-M   'P 1'
#
loop_
_entity.id
_entity.type
_entity.pdbx_description
1 polymer ?
#
loop_
_entity_poly.entity_id
_entity_poly.type
_entity_poly.pdbx_seq_one_letter_code
_entity_poly.pdbx_strand_id
1 'polypeptide(L)'
;MKPSNVKRSGRRALGMAVLLALGTAAAKEERSYLFLRTPNNAYTVQVEGNDLNSADIQLTREGDSLRGRAFGRVVFLNLDANTVGGTAGGLLSRLQLRDKEGVTEIQGNFLGSLVHLDFGPQAISGTVGRCGYDLKVNADGLYEGSRSCGGIPQRPVTLGIPSSLTQQGKPMTVATLAMLLGST
;
A
#
# COMPACT_ATOMS: atom_id res chain seq x y z
N MET A 1 -17.47 -59.22 57.58
CA MET A 1 -18.69 -59.97 57.20
C MET A 1 -19.89 -59.03 57.28
N LYS A 2 -20.59 -58.81 56.15
CA LYS A 2 -21.97 -58.31 55.97
C LYS A 2 -22.32 -56.85 56.44
N PRO A 3 -23.39 -56.25 55.87
CA PRO A 3 -23.37 -54.91 55.28
C PRO A 3 -24.44 -53.96 55.87
N SER A 4 -24.54 -52.72 55.38
CA SER A 4 -25.83 -52.00 55.26
C SER A 4 -25.64 -50.70 54.48
N ASN A 5 -26.18 -50.61 53.25
CA ASN A 5 -27.54 -50.23 52.89
C ASN A 5 -27.79 -48.71 52.89
N VAL A 6 -27.61 -48.17 51.68
CA VAL A 6 -28.37 -47.13 50.98
C VAL A 6 -29.49 -46.43 51.75
N LYS A 7 -29.46 -45.09 51.74
CA LYS A 7 -30.68 -44.27 51.75
C LYS A 7 -30.53 -43.07 50.79
N ARG A 8 -31.33 -43.10 49.72
CA ARG A 8 -31.57 -42.01 48.77
C ARG A 8 -32.35 -40.87 49.44
N SER A 9 -31.89 -39.63 49.24
CA SER A 9 -32.67 -38.40 49.24
C SER A 9 -31.71 -37.33 48.72
N GLY A 10 -31.92 -36.54 47.67
CA GLY A 10 -33.17 -35.97 47.18
C GLY A 10 -32.90 -34.48 47.01
N ARG A 11 -32.70 -34.05 45.75
CA ARG A 11 -32.82 -32.67 45.22
C ARG A 11 -32.05 -31.54 45.94
N ARG A 12 -31.12 -30.92 45.21
CA ARG A 12 -31.27 -29.52 44.74
C ARG A 12 -30.13 -29.17 43.78
N ALA A 13 -30.52 -28.90 42.54
CA ALA A 13 -29.68 -28.25 41.56
C ALA A 13 -29.54 -26.75 41.92
N LEU A 14 -28.31 -26.30 42.04
CA LEU A 14 -27.82 -24.92 41.89
C LEU A 14 -26.32 -25.14 41.56
N GLY A 15 -25.78 -24.82 40.39
CA GLY A 15 -26.14 -23.78 39.44
C GLY A 15 -25.04 -22.72 39.48
N MET A 16 -23.94 -22.93 38.75
CA MET A 16 -23.10 -21.86 38.19
C MET A 16 -22.08 -22.48 37.22
N ALA A 17 -22.48 -22.58 35.95
CA ALA A 17 -21.53 -22.72 34.86
C ALA A 17 -21.04 -21.32 34.51
N VAL A 18 -19.79 -21.01 34.83
CA VAL A 18 -19.10 -19.80 34.38
C VAL A 18 -18.78 -20.02 32.91
N LEU A 19 -19.64 -19.52 32.02
CA LEU A 19 -19.35 -19.40 30.59
C LEU A 19 -18.32 -18.29 30.42
N LEU A 20 -17.08 -18.68 30.20
CA LEU A 20 -16.01 -17.84 29.67
C LEU A 20 -16.47 -17.31 28.30
N ALA A 21 -17.00 -16.09 28.28
CA ALA A 21 -17.14 -15.33 27.05
C ALA A 21 -15.72 -14.96 26.57
N LEU A 22 -15.09 -15.88 25.84
CA LEU A 22 -14.00 -15.56 24.93
C LEU A 22 -14.61 -14.66 23.84
N GLY A 23 -14.68 -13.36 24.15
CA GLY A 23 -14.84 -12.34 23.14
C GLY A 23 -13.60 -12.44 22.25
N THR A 24 -13.70 -13.18 21.16
CA THR A 24 -12.84 -12.98 20.01
C THR A 24 -13.08 -11.54 19.58
N ALA A 25 -12.24 -10.63 20.05
CA ALA A 25 -12.07 -9.33 19.44
C ALA A 25 -11.74 -9.64 17.98
N ALA A 26 -12.74 -9.54 17.12
CA ALA A 26 -12.53 -9.44 15.69
C ALA A 26 -11.68 -8.18 15.52
N ALA A 27 -10.37 -8.37 15.43
CA ALA A 27 -9.47 -7.32 14.99
C ALA A 27 -10.05 -6.85 13.66
N LYS A 28 -10.65 -5.65 13.69
CA LYS A 28 -11.16 -5.00 12.50
C LYS A 28 -9.93 -4.79 11.63
N GLU A 29 -9.75 -5.66 10.64
CA GLU A 29 -8.70 -5.53 9.64
C GLU A 29 -8.80 -4.11 9.08
N GLU A 30 -7.85 -3.26 9.46
CA GLU A 30 -7.81 -1.87 9.06
C GLU A 30 -7.37 -1.85 7.60
N ARG A 31 -8.33 -2.12 6.70
CA ARG A 31 -8.10 -2.10 5.26
C ARG A 31 -7.50 -0.76 4.92
N SER A 32 -6.25 -0.82 4.48
CA SER A 32 -5.45 0.35 4.17
C SER A 32 -5.50 0.57 2.66
N TYR A 33 -5.75 1.81 2.25
CA TYR A 33 -5.91 2.15 0.84
C TYR A 33 -4.88 3.19 0.42
N LEU A 34 -4.11 2.84 -0.62
CA LEU A 34 -3.40 3.82 -1.45
C LEU A 34 -4.40 4.36 -2.46
N PHE A 35 -4.49 5.67 -2.61
CA PHE A 35 -5.38 6.25 -3.62
C PHE A 35 -4.78 7.47 -4.29
N LEU A 36 -5.08 7.65 -5.57
CA LEU A 36 -4.79 8.85 -6.34
C LEU A 36 -6.10 9.33 -6.97
N ARG A 37 -6.50 10.55 -6.67
CA ARG A 37 -7.67 11.21 -7.27
C ARG A 37 -7.20 12.41 -8.06
N THR A 38 -7.63 12.48 -9.31
CA THR A 38 -7.51 13.64 -10.18
C THR A 38 -8.92 14.05 -10.64
N PRO A 39 -9.10 15.20 -11.29
CA PRO A 39 -10.40 15.59 -11.84
C PRO A 39 -10.97 14.58 -12.85
N ASN A 40 -10.10 13.80 -13.50
CA ASN A 40 -10.50 12.92 -14.60
C ASN A 40 -10.50 11.44 -14.20
N ASN A 41 -9.64 11.03 -13.26
CA ASN A 41 -9.42 9.63 -12.91
C ASN A 41 -9.35 9.47 -11.39
N ALA A 42 -9.78 8.32 -10.89
CA ALA A 42 -9.59 7.93 -9.50
C ALA A 42 -9.10 6.48 -9.43
N TYR A 43 -8.00 6.28 -8.73
CA TYR A 43 -7.42 4.97 -8.48
C TYR A 43 -7.46 4.71 -6.98
N THR A 44 -7.83 3.49 -6.59
CA THR A 44 -7.82 3.04 -5.21
C THR A 44 -7.28 1.62 -5.18
N VAL A 45 -6.26 1.41 -4.35
CA VAL A 45 -5.49 0.17 -4.26
C VAL A 45 -5.51 -0.25 -2.81
N GLN A 46 -6.07 -1.42 -2.55
CA GLN A 46 -6.00 -2.04 -1.23
C GLN A 46 -4.58 -2.54 -1.00
N VAL A 47 -4.03 -2.20 0.17
CA VAL A 47 -2.74 -2.68 0.67
C VAL A 47 -3.04 -3.69 1.78
N GLU A 48 -2.74 -4.95 1.53
CA GLU A 48 -3.03 -6.06 2.45
C GLU A 48 -1.79 -6.95 2.59
N GLY A 49 -1.11 -6.87 3.73
CA GLY A 49 0.14 -7.60 3.92
C GLY A 49 1.15 -7.25 2.83
N ASN A 50 1.49 -8.23 2.00
CA ASN A 50 2.43 -8.10 0.87
C ASN A 50 1.74 -7.87 -0.47
N ASP A 51 0.41 -7.73 -0.48
CA ASP A 51 -0.39 -7.64 -1.69
C ASP A 51 -0.93 -6.22 -1.93
N LEU A 52 -0.98 -5.85 -3.20
CA LEU A 52 -1.60 -4.63 -3.71
C LEU A 52 -2.70 -5.02 -4.69
N ASN A 53 -3.94 -4.71 -4.32
CA ASN A 53 -5.12 -5.19 -5.03
C ASN A 53 -6.08 -4.06 -5.44
N SER A 54 -6.42 -4.03 -6.73
CA SER A 54 -7.47 -3.22 -7.35
C SER A 54 -7.90 -3.85 -8.68
N ALA A 55 -8.81 -3.20 -9.41
CA ALA A 55 -9.17 -3.62 -10.75
C ALA A 55 -7.97 -3.59 -11.71
N ASP A 56 -7.11 -2.57 -11.58
CA ASP A 56 -5.98 -2.33 -12.48
C ASP A 56 -4.65 -2.86 -11.93
N ILE A 57 -4.55 -3.16 -10.63
CA ILE A 57 -3.31 -3.54 -9.95
C ILE A 57 -3.54 -4.84 -9.17
N GLN A 58 -2.71 -5.84 -9.45
CA GLN A 58 -2.66 -7.13 -8.77
C GLN A 58 -1.18 -7.47 -8.61
N LEU A 59 -0.57 -7.02 -7.51
CA LEU A 59 0.85 -7.23 -7.26
C LEU A 59 1.06 -7.91 -5.91
N THR A 60 2.03 -8.80 -5.85
CA THR A 60 2.43 -9.50 -4.64
C THR A 60 3.92 -9.35 -4.45
N ARG A 61 4.33 -9.04 -3.21
CA ARG A 61 5.72 -9.03 -2.80
C ARG A 61 6.13 -10.38 -2.22
N GLU A 62 7.22 -10.92 -2.74
CA GLU A 62 7.89 -12.13 -2.24
C GLU A 62 9.34 -11.80 -1.94
N GLY A 63 9.67 -11.61 -0.66
CA GLY A 63 11.00 -11.16 -0.23
C GLY A 63 11.35 -9.81 -0.85
N ASP A 64 12.44 -9.75 -1.59
CA ASP A 64 12.88 -8.55 -2.32
C ASP A 64 12.42 -8.55 -3.78
N SER A 65 11.35 -9.28 -4.11
CA SER A 65 10.75 -9.25 -5.44
C SER A 65 9.29 -8.80 -5.41
N LEU A 66 8.88 -8.04 -6.41
CA LEU A 66 7.51 -7.58 -6.63
C LEU A 66 7.03 -8.06 -7.99
N ARG A 67 5.94 -8.83 -8.01
CA ARG A 67 5.46 -9.52 -9.21
C ARG A 67 3.97 -9.36 -9.38
N GLY A 68 3.49 -9.43 -10.62
CA GLY A 68 2.07 -9.48 -10.93
C GLY A 68 1.72 -8.63 -12.14
N ARG A 69 0.63 -7.87 -12.05
CA ARG A 69 0.15 -6.98 -13.11
C ARG A 69 -0.23 -5.61 -12.58
N ALA A 70 0.11 -4.57 -13.33
CA ALA A 70 -0.36 -3.21 -13.11
C ALA A 70 -0.73 -2.56 -14.45
N PHE A 71 -1.92 -1.98 -14.54
CA PHE A 71 -2.46 -1.32 -15.73
C PHE A 71 -2.33 -2.18 -17.01
N GLY A 72 -2.69 -3.46 -16.89
CA GLY A 72 -2.62 -4.44 -17.99
C GLY A 72 -1.20 -4.91 -18.36
N ARG A 73 -0.17 -4.49 -17.63
CA ARG A 73 1.23 -4.85 -17.90
C ARG A 73 1.77 -5.81 -16.84
N VAL A 74 2.51 -6.82 -17.28
CA VAL A 74 3.22 -7.72 -16.36
C VAL A 74 4.36 -6.96 -15.68
N VAL A 75 4.48 -7.12 -14.37
CA VAL A 75 5.51 -6.49 -13.53
C VAL A 75 6.35 -7.58 -12.89
N PHE A 76 7.67 -7.44 -12.97
CA PHE A 76 8.65 -8.27 -12.30
C PHE A 76 9.83 -7.40 -11.88
N LEU A 77 9.88 -7.02 -10.62
CA LEU A 77 10.88 -6.09 -10.08
C LEU A 77 11.61 -6.73 -8.90
N ASN A 78 12.89 -6.42 -8.78
CA ASN A 78 13.68 -6.59 -7.57
C ASN A 78 13.69 -5.25 -6.81
N LEU A 79 13.60 -5.35 -5.49
CA LEU A 79 13.43 -4.27 -4.53
C LEU A 79 14.67 -4.19 -3.62
N ASP A 80 15.76 -3.64 -4.14
CA ASP A 80 16.98 -3.42 -3.37
C ASP A 80 16.89 -2.10 -2.58
N ALA A 81 17.66 -1.98 -1.48
CA ALA A 81 17.60 -0.82 -0.58
C ALA A 81 17.70 0.56 -1.28
N ASN A 82 18.51 0.65 -2.34
CA ASN A 82 18.77 1.88 -3.08
C ASN A 82 18.39 1.79 -4.57
N THR A 83 17.80 0.67 -5.01
CA THR A 83 17.48 0.46 -6.42
C THR A 83 16.20 -0.36 -6.54
N VAL A 84 15.30 0.04 -7.45
CA VAL A 84 14.21 -0.81 -7.92
C VAL A 84 14.51 -1.16 -9.37
N GLY A 85 14.63 -2.44 -9.71
CA GLY A 85 15.05 -2.85 -11.05
C GLY A 85 14.38 -4.12 -11.53
N GLY A 86 14.18 -4.26 -12.85
CA GLY A 86 13.57 -5.46 -13.42
C GLY A 86 12.86 -5.16 -14.73
N THR A 87 11.75 -5.85 -14.99
CA THR A 87 10.95 -5.66 -16.20
C THR A 87 9.51 -5.28 -15.85
N ALA A 88 8.96 -4.35 -16.62
CA ALA A 88 7.58 -3.93 -16.47
C ALA A 88 6.98 -3.66 -17.86
N GLY A 89 5.94 -4.39 -18.24
CA GLY A 89 5.39 -4.39 -19.59
C GLY A 89 6.39 -4.82 -20.67
N GLY A 90 7.34 -5.71 -20.32
CA GLY A 90 8.42 -6.14 -21.23
C GLY A 90 9.56 -5.13 -21.37
N LEU A 91 9.49 -3.98 -20.72
CA LEU A 91 10.52 -2.93 -20.77
C LEU A 91 11.41 -2.99 -19.53
N LEU A 92 12.72 -2.78 -19.72
CA LEU A 92 13.66 -2.67 -18.62
C LEU A 92 13.34 -1.43 -17.78
N SER A 93 13.13 -1.65 -16.48
CA SER A 93 12.89 -0.62 -15.49
C SER A 93 14.04 -0.61 -14.50
N ARG A 94 14.54 0.59 -14.18
CA ARG A 94 15.56 0.84 -13.17
C ARG A 94 15.37 2.22 -12.58
N LEU A 95 15.08 2.26 -11.29
CA LEU A 95 15.02 3.47 -10.47
C LEU A 95 16.14 3.43 -9.44
N GLN A 96 16.83 4.54 -9.29
CA GLN A 96 17.80 4.79 -8.24
C GLN A 96 17.14 5.63 -7.15
N LEU A 97 17.44 5.28 -5.90
CA LEU A 97 16.89 5.90 -4.70
C LEU A 97 18.04 6.54 -3.93
N ARG A 98 17.97 7.85 -3.68
CA ARG A 98 18.96 8.57 -2.87
C ARG A 98 18.24 9.35 -1.79
N ASP A 99 18.63 9.16 -0.54
CA ASP A 99 18.07 9.94 0.55
C ASP A 99 18.94 11.16 0.81
N LYS A 100 18.31 12.32 0.90
CA LYS A 100 18.93 13.58 1.28
C LYS A 100 17.98 14.33 2.20
N GLU A 101 18.41 14.55 3.45
CA GLU A 101 17.68 15.40 4.41
C GLU A 101 16.21 14.98 4.63
N GLY A 102 15.92 13.67 4.59
CA GLY A 102 14.56 13.13 4.77
C GLY A 102 13.68 13.15 3.50
N VAL A 103 14.25 13.52 2.36
CA VAL A 103 13.64 13.39 1.03
C VAL A 103 14.32 12.25 0.28
N THR A 104 13.52 11.35 -0.29
CA THR A 104 14.01 10.34 -1.24
C THR A 104 13.92 10.91 -2.65
N GLU A 105 15.06 11.18 -3.25
CA GLU A 105 15.22 11.47 -4.67
C GLU A 105 15.15 10.15 -5.47
N ILE A 106 14.27 10.11 -6.46
CA ILE A 106 13.96 8.94 -7.28
C ILE A 106 14.29 9.29 -8.73
N GLN A 107 15.23 8.58 -9.33
CA GLN A 107 15.64 8.84 -10.71
C GLN A 107 15.78 7.58 -11.54
N GLY A 108 15.36 7.63 -12.80
CA GLY A 108 15.68 6.57 -13.76
C GLY A 108 14.61 6.38 -14.82
N ASN A 109 14.46 5.13 -15.27
CA ASN A 109 13.43 4.73 -16.24
C ASN A 109 12.53 3.69 -15.61
N PHE A 110 11.21 3.85 -15.75
CA PHE A 110 10.25 2.93 -15.19
C PHE A 110 9.04 2.82 -16.12
N LEU A 111 8.66 1.60 -16.50
CA LEU A 111 7.59 1.35 -17.46
C LEU A 111 7.76 2.09 -18.82
N GLY A 112 9.00 2.35 -19.22
CA GLY A 112 9.32 3.10 -20.45
C GLY A 112 9.17 4.62 -20.32
N SER A 113 9.00 5.12 -19.10
CA SER A 113 8.95 6.55 -18.80
C SER A 113 10.13 6.96 -17.92
N LEU A 114 10.72 8.12 -18.25
CA LEU A 114 11.70 8.74 -17.36
C LEU A 114 11.02 9.20 -16.06
N VAL A 115 11.68 8.97 -14.94
CA VAL A 115 11.22 9.36 -13.61
C VAL A 115 12.28 10.25 -12.99
N HIS A 116 11.83 11.39 -12.47
CA HIS A 116 12.62 12.28 -11.62
C HIS A 116 11.67 12.85 -10.57
N LEU A 117 11.58 12.20 -9.41
CA LEU A 117 10.65 12.55 -8.34
C LEU A 117 11.40 12.74 -7.03
N ASP A 118 11.04 13.79 -6.30
CA ASP A 118 11.36 13.95 -4.90
C ASP A 118 10.16 13.51 -4.07
N PHE A 119 10.37 12.53 -3.20
CA PHE A 119 9.37 11.99 -2.29
C PHE A 119 9.79 12.29 -0.85
N GLY A 120 9.10 13.22 -0.21
CA GLY A 120 9.34 13.58 1.19
C GLY A 120 8.03 13.64 1.99
N PRO A 121 8.12 13.72 3.33
CA PRO A 121 6.96 13.72 4.22
C PRO A 121 6.09 14.98 4.11
N GLN A 122 6.63 16.06 3.53
CA GLN A 122 5.94 17.35 3.39
C GLN A 122 5.45 17.62 1.96
N ALA A 123 6.10 17.01 0.96
CA ALA A 123 5.82 17.28 -0.43
C ALA A 123 6.27 16.14 -1.34
N ILE A 124 5.60 16.04 -2.49
CA ILE A 124 5.98 15.21 -3.61
C ILE A 124 6.03 16.09 -4.84
N SER A 125 7.19 16.16 -5.49
CA SER A 125 7.38 17.02 -6.66
C SER A 125 8.25 16.35 -7.70
N GLY A 126 8.04 16.69 -8.97
CA GLY A 126 8.86 16.21 -10.08
C GLY A 126 8.02 15.59 -11.18
N THR A 127 8.58 14.63 -11.92
CA THR A 127 7.98 14.07 -13.13
C THR A 127 7.98 12.55 -13.17
N VAL A 128 6.89 11.99 -13.71
CA VAL A 128 6.79 10.59 -14.14
C VAL A 128 6.30 10.60 -15.58
N GLY A 129 7.20 10.24 -16.48
CA GLY A 129 6.98 10.36 -17.92
C GLY A 129 6.64 11.78 -18.31
N ARG A 130 5.44 11.98 -18.84
CA ARG A 130 4.95 13.29 -19.31
C ARG A 130 4.29 14.10 -18.20
N CYS A 131 4.02 13.50 -17.05
CA CYS A 131 3.25 14.09 -15.98
C CYS A 131 4.16 14.72 -14.93
N GLY A 132 4.05 16.04 -14.78
CA GLY A 132 4.60 16.78 -13.66
C GLY A 132 3.63 16.79 -12.48
N TYR A 133 4.19 16.74 -11.27
CA TYR A 133 3.48 16.75 -9.98
C TYR A 133 4.08 17.83 -9.08
N ASP A 134 3.20 18.53 -8.38
CA ASP A 134 3.53 19.43 -7.27
C ASP A 134 2.44 19.26 -6.22
N LEU A 135 2.72 18.42 -5.22
CA LEU A 135 1.79 18.02 -4.16
C LEU A 135 2.40 18.35 -2.80
N LYS A 136 1.60 18.88 -1.88
CA LYS A 136 2.00 19.20 -0.51
C LYS A 136 1.08 18.52 0.48
N VAL A 137 1.61 18.11 1.62
CA VAL A 137 0.79 17.51 2.67
C VAL A 137 -0.20 18.54 3.23
N ASN A 138 -1.45 18.14 3.41
CA ASN A 138 -2.50 18.94 4.03
C ASN A 138 -2.67 18.57 5.52
N ALA A 139 -3.62 19.22 6.21
CA ALA A 139 -3.85 19.00 7.64
C ALA A 139 -4.32 17.56 7.98
N ASP A 140 -4.89 16.84 7.00
CA ASP A 140 -5.36 15.47 7.14
C ASP A 140 -4.25 14.44 6.83
N GLY A 141 -3.03 14.88 6.53
CA GLY A 141 -1.91 14.02 6.15
C GLY A 141 -1.97 13.49 4.72
N LEU A 142 -2.85 14.05 3.88
CA LEU A 142 -2.95 13.72 2.45
C LEU A 142 -2.10 14.68 1.63
N TYR A 143 -1.50 14.19 0.55
CA TYR A 143 -0.83 15.05 -0.42
C TYR A 143 -1.87 15.66 -1.35
N GLU A 144 -1.89 16.98 -1.46
CA GLU A 144 -2.80 17.71 -2.34
C GLU A 144 -2.04 18.74 -3.19
N GLY A 145 -2.45 18.90 -4.45
CA GLY A 145 -1.87 19.93 -5.31
C GLY A 145 -2.29 19.77 -6.76
N SER A 146 -1.31 19.71 -7.66
CA SER A 146 -1.55 19.71 -9.10
C SER A 146 -0.76 18.66 -9.87
N ARG A 147 -1.32 18.28 -11.03
CA ARG A 147 -0.69 17.41 -12.03
C ARG A 147 -0.83 18.04 -13.41
N SER A 148 0.20 17.99 -14.26
CA SER A 148 0.05 18.30 -15.68
C SER A 148 0.79 17.28 -16.54
N CYS A 149 0.10 16.66 -17.49
CA CYS A 149 0.66 15.66 -18.41
C CYS A 149 0.92 16.21 -19.81
N GLY A 150 1.33 17.48 -19.90
CA GLY A 150 1.53 18.20 -21.17
C GLY A 150 0.30 18.98 -21.66
N GLY A 151 -0.63 19.28 -20.76
CA GLY A 151 -1.85 20.05 -21.05
C GLY A 151 -2.20 21.00 -19.90
N ILE A 152 -3.47 21.39 -19.82
CA ILE A 152 -3.98 22.25 -18.73
C ILE A 152 -3.76 21.52 -17.39
N PRO A 153 -3.15 22.19 -16.39
CA PRO A 153 -2.97 21.61 -15.06
C PRO A 153 -4.29 21.15 -14.44
N GLN A 154 -4.29 19.92 -13.93
CA GLN A 154 -5.38 19.29 -13.20
C GLN A 154 -5.28 19.65 -11.71
N ARG A 155 -6.38 20.15 -11.14
CA ARG A 155 -6.52 20.49 -9.72
C ARG A 155 -7.98 20.28 -9.25
N PRO A 156 -8.21 19.82 -8.00
CA PRO A 156 -7.21 19.29 -7.08
C PRO A 156 -6.74 17.90 -7.52
N VAL A 157 -5.50 17.57 -7.19
CA VAL A 157 -4.98 16.20 -7.21
C VAL A 157 -4.72 15.79 -5.78
N THR A 158 -5.27 14.67 -5.35
CA THR A 158 -5.14 14.17 -3.97
C THR A 158 -4.54 12.77 -3.98
N LEU A 159 -3.52 12.55 -3.16
CA LEU A 159 -2.83 11.27 -3.00
C LEU A 159 -2.78 10.91 -1.51
N GLY A 160 -3.34 9.77 -1.16
CA GLY A 160 -3.25 9.19 0.18
C GLY A 160 -2.36 7.95 0.15
N ILE A 161 -1.31 7.95 0.98
CA ILE A 161 -0.36 6.83 1.09
C ILE A 161 -0.53 6.22 2.48
N PRO A 162 -1.01 4.97 2.60
CA PRO A 162 -1.22 4.36 3.89
C PRO A 162 0.11 3.99 4.55
N SER A 163 0.14 4.04 5.88
CA SER A 163 1.32 3.67 6.67
C SER A 163 1.73 2.21 6.46
N SER A 164 0.79 1.32 6.19
CA SER A 164 1.07 -0.08 5.84
C SER A 164 1.91 -0.23 4.57
N LEU A 165 1.83 0.69 3.61
CA LEU A 165 2.69 0.68 2.43
C LEU A 165 4.09 1.22 2.78
N THR A 166 4.18 2.32 3.52
CA THR A 166 5.48 2.91 3.88
C THR A 166 6.28 2.00 4.82
N GLN A 167 5.60 1.24 5.68
CA GLN A 167 6.21 0.23 6.55
C GLN A 167 6.80 -0.96 5.79
N GLN A 168 6.35 -1.24 4.57
CA GLN A 168 6.99 -2.25 3.71
C GLN A 168 8.37 -1.80 3.21
N GLY A 169 8.70 -0.52 3.39
CA GLY A 169 10.00 0.04 3.05
C GLY A 169 9.98 0.85 1.77
N LYS A 170 11.06 1.63 1.62
CA LYS A 170 11.23 2.64 0.57
C LYS A 170 11.15 2.06 -0.86
N PRO A 171 11.81 0.94 -1.21
CA PRO A 171 11.76 0.42 -2.58
C PRO A 171 10.34 0.01 -2.99
N MET A 172 9.59 -0.61 -2.09
CA MET A 172 8.20 -1.02 -2.32
C MET A 172 7.28 0.19 -2.51
N THR A 173 7.42 1.19 -1.63
CA THR A 173 6.65 2.44 -1.72
C THR A 173 6.93 3.15 -3.04
N VAL A 174 8.20 3.31 -3.42
CA VAL A 174 8.59 4.00 -4.65
C VAL A 174 8.15 3.26 -5.90
N ALA A 175 8.31 1.94 -5.96
CA ALA A 175 7.83 1.15 -7.09
C ALA A 175 6.32 1.36 -7.31
N THR A 176 5.55 1.31 -6.22
CA THR A 176 4.10 1.48 -6.25
C THR A 176 3.70 2.89 -6.67
N LEU A 177 4.34 3.92 -6.13
CA LEU A 177 4.10 5.32 -6.52
C LEU A 177 4.48 5.57 -7.98
N ALA A 178 5.61 5.06 -8.46
CA ALA A 178 6.01 5.22 -9.85
C ALA A 178 4.99 4.58 -10.82
N MET A 179 4.41 3.44 -10.46
CA MET A 179 3.31 2.82 -11.22
C MET A 179 2.06 3.70 -11.21
N LEU A 180 1.60 4.12 -10.05
CA LEU A 180 0.35 4.87 -9.89
C LEU A 180 0.42 6.28 -10.47
N LEU A 181 1.54 6.98 -10.30
CA LEU A 181 1.76 8.31 -10.87
C LEU A 181 2.09 8.23 -12.38
N GLY A 182 2.52 7.08 -12.85
CA GLY A 182 2.75 6.82 -14.27
C GLY A 182 1.48 6.47 -15.05
N SER A 183 0.36 6.17 -14.39
CA SER A 183 -0.89 5.85 -15.07
C SER A 183 -1.53 7.11 -15.66
N THR A 184 -1.60 7.18 -16.98
CA THR A 184 -2.21 8.27 -17.76
C THR A 184 -3.51 7.83 -18.39
#